data_AF-A0A960WTK1-F1
#
_entry.id   AF-A0A960WTK1-F1
#
_cell.length_a   1.000
_cell.length_b   1.000
_cell.length_c   1.000
_cell.angle_alpha   90.00
_cell.angle_beta   90.00
_cell.angle_gamma   90.00
#
_symmetry.space_group_name_H-M   'P 1'
#
loop_
_entity.id
_entity.type
_entity.pdbx_description
1 polymer ?
#
loop_
_entity_poly.entity_id
_entity_poly.type
_entity_poly.pdbx_seq_one_letter_code
_entity_poly.pdbx_strand_id
1 'polypeptide(L)'
;MKRGSAKHLLDLLESNRCLETLNALIADGSASIQSDDCWQPFGKANRDEWREMEIPAFCDQYFDELANHPDLKNWWLPPQTDGRTRKGATWDLLSTCTIEGRAGLLLVEAKAHEDELEYGGKPMSLAANVQSKLNHEHIRKNLREVSDKLNQAADGVFALSIDSHYQLANRIAWAWKLADCGVPVVLLYLGFLGDTYFRSDYLKDADHWQRIMGAYLHGVVPKALPGRPVAGQNGGTFTLLVKSLPIREVSSK
;
A
#
# COMPACT_ATOMS: atom_id res chain seq x y z
N MET A 1 1.05 -21.38 9.83
CA MET A 1 -0.25 -20.78 9.46
C MET A 1 -0.12 -19.26 9.58
N LYS A 2 -0.59 -18.48 8.61
CA LYS A 2 -0.66 -17.01 8.74
C LYS A 2 -1.81 -16.65 9.71
N ARG A 3 -1.76 -15.47 10.30
CA ARG A 3 -2.78 -14.87 11.18
C ARG A 3 -2.97 -13.40 10.79
N GLY A 4 -3.98 -12.75 11.34
CA GLY A 4 -4.23 -11.32 11.11
C GLY A 4 -4.58 -11.03 9.66
N SER A 5 -4.24 -9.83 9.19
CA SER A 5 -4.60 -9.36 7.85
C SER A 5 -4.13 -10.31 6.75
N ALA A 6 -2.91 -10.84 6.86
CA ALA A 6 -2.36 -11.78 5.89
C ALA A 6 -3.16 -13.10 5.78
N LYS A 7 -3.75 -13.60 6.88
CA LYS A 7 -4.67 -14.76 6.81
C LYS A 7 -5.92 -14.39 6.02
N HIS A 8 -6.57 -13.30 6.42
CA HIS A 8 -7.88 -12.92 5.87
C HIS A 8 -7.80 -12.48 4.42
N LEU A 9 -6.67 -11.89 4.02
CA LEU A 9 -6.39 -11.59 2.63
C LEU A 9 -6.29 -12.88 1.81
N LEU A 10 -5.56 -13.89 2.29
CA LEU A 10 -5.49 -15.17 1.59
C LEU A 10 -6.86 -15.89 1.58
N ASP A 11 -7.67 -15.78 2.65
CA ASP A 11 -9.06 -16.29 2.66
C ASP A 11 -9.96 -15.59 1.62
N LEU A 12 -9.73 -14.30 1.37
CA LEU A 12 -10.40 -13.53 0.33
C LEU A 12 -9.98 -14.01 -1.06
N LEU A 13 -8.67 -14.15 -1.30
CA LEU A 13 -8.12 -14.55 -2.59
C LEU A 13 -8.56 -15.97 -3.02
N GLU A 14 -8.78 -16.87 -2.07
CA GLU A 14 -9.30 -18.22 -2.34
C GLU A 14 -10.83 -18.30 -2.45
N SER A 15 -11.53 -17.19 -2.23
CA SER A 15 -12.97 -17.14 -2.39
C SER A 15 -13.37 -17.34 -3.85
N ASN A 16 -14.41 -18.14 -4.09
CA ASN A 16 -15.09 -18.20 -5.39
C ASN A 16 -15.69 -16.84 -5.83
N ARG A 17 -15.83 -15.89 -4.90
CA ARG A 17 -16.26 -14.51 -5.13
C ARG A 17 -15.12 -13.49 -5.02
N CYS A 18 -13.86 -13.92 -5.12
CA CYS A 18 -12.69 -13.06 -4.97
C CYS A 18 -12.78 -11.82 -5.90
N LEU A 19 -12.91 -12.03 -7.21
CA LEU A 19 -12.98 -10.96 -8.20
C LEU A 19 -14.17 -10.01 -7.95
N GLU A 20 -15.35 -10.55 -7.71
CA GLU A 20 -16.56 -9.76 -7.38
C GLU A 20 -16.31 -8.87 -6.14
N THR A 21 -15.73 -9.45 -5.09
CA THR A 21 -15.48 -8.76 -3.83
C THR A 21 -14.41 -7.67 -3.99
N LEU A 22 -13.28 -7.97 -4.65
CA LEU A 22 -12.23 -6.99 -4.91
C LEU A 22 -12.75 -5.84 -5.79
N ASN A 23 -13.49 -6.14 -6.85
CA ASN A 23 -14.10 -5.12 -7.71
C ASN A 23 -15.08 -4.23 -6.95
N ALA A 24 -15.90 -4.79 -6.06
CA ALA A 24 -16.78 -3.98 -5.21
C ALA A 24 -16.02 -3.03 -4.27
N LEU A 25 -14.84 -3.44 -3.77
CA LEU A 25 -14.02 -2.60 -2.90
C LEU A 25 -13.39 -1.41 -3.64
N ILE A 26 -12.98 -1.62 -4.90
CA ILE A 26 -12.20 -0.65 -5.67
C ILE A 26 -13.05 0.16 -6.68
N ALA A 27 -14.35 -0.11 -6.77
CA ALA A 27 -15.26 0.53 -7.74
C ALA A 27 -15.23 2.07 -7.66
N ASP A 28 -15.15 2.65 -6.45
CA ASP A 28 -15.09 4.10 -6.25
C ASP A 28 -13.79 4.74 -6.81
N GLY A 29 -12.76 3.93 -7.05
CA GLY A 29 -11.54 4.35 -7.73
C GLY A 29 -11.60 4.20 -9.25
N SER A 30 -12.78 3.94 -9.83
CA SER A 30 -12.97 3.64 -11.25
C SER A 30 -12.08 2.48 -11.74
N ALA A 31 -11.79 1.54 -10.84
CA ALA A 31 -10.88 0.43 -11.07
C ALA A 31 -11.63 -0.89 -11.22
N SER A 32 -11.07 -1.81 -11.99
CA SER A 32 -11.56 -3.17 -12.13
C SER A 32 -10.42 -4.17 -12.35
N ILE A 33 -10.56 -5.35 -11.77
CA ILE A 33 -9.68 -6.52 -11.95
C ILE A 33 -10.45 -7.54 -12.78
N GLN A 34 -9.78 -8.07 -13.80
CA GLN A 34 -10.25 -9.13 -14.68
C GLN A 34 -9.57 -10.46 -14.33
N SER A 35 -10.03 -11.55 -14.94
CA SER A 35 -9.49 -12.89 -14.66
C SER A 35 -8.08 -13.13 -15.20
N ASP A 36 -7.62 -12.30 -16.13
CA ASP A 36 -6.29 -12.33 -16.75
C ASP A 36 -5.32 -11.31 -16.12
N ASP A 37 -5.79 -10.49 -15.16
CA ASP A 37 -4.90 -9.67 -14.34
C ASP A 37 -4.00 -10.54 -13.44
N CYS A 38 -2.80 -10.03 -13.18
CA CYS A 38 -1.82 -10.67 -12.32
C CYS A 38 -1.85 -10.06 -10.92
N TRP A 39 -1.76 -10.87 -9.87
CA TRP A 39 -1.64 -10.38 -8.50
C TRP A 39 -0.73 -11.21 -7.62
N GLN A 40 -0.23 -10.60 -6.54
CA GLN A 40 0.63 -11.24 -5.55
C GLN A 40 0.25 -10.78 -4.15
N PRO A 41 0.07 -11.70 -3.18
CA PRO A 41 0.22 -13.16 -3.27
C PRO A 41 -0.86 -13.83 -4.13
N PHE A 42 -0.57 -15.02 -4.67
CA PHE A 42 -1.51 -15.73 -5.57
C PHE A 42 -2.61 -16.54 -4.84
N GLY A 43 -2.30 -17.15 -3.69
CA GLY A 43 -3.23 -18.04 -2.98
C GLY A 43 -2.54 -18.86 -1.89
N LYS A 44 -3.21 -19.86 -1.27
CA LYS A 44 -2.59 -20.69 -0.22
C LYS A 44 -2.11 -22.06 -0.67
N ALA A 45 -2.11 -22.39 -1.97
CA ALA A 45 -1.81 -23.74 -2.42
C ALA A 45 -0.41 -24.21 -1.96
N ASN A 46 0.56 -23.31 -1.89
CA ASN A 46 1.84 -23.54 -1.21
C ASN A 46 2.39 -22.25 -0.57
N ARG A 47 3.45 -22.40 0.25
CA ARG A 47 4.05 -21.27 0.99
C ARG A 47 4.80 -20.29 0.09
N ASP A 48 5.23 -20.71 -1.09
CA ASP A 48 5.95 -19.84 -2.03
C ASP A 48 4.99 -18.85 -2.72
N GLU A 49 3.72 -19.23 -2.85
CA GLU A 49 2.63 -18.38 -3.34
C GLU A 49 2.12 -17.32 -2.34
N TRP A 50 2.57 -17.38 -1.08
CA TRP A 50 2.24 -16.37 -0.05
C TRP A 50 3.15 -15.14 -0.12
N ARG A 51 4.02 -15.06 -1.12
CA ARG A 51 5.10 -14.10 -1.16
C ARG A 51 4.57 -12.71 -1.52
N GLU A 52 4.52 -11.86 -0.51
CA GLU A 52 4.39 -10.42 -0.68
C GLU A 52 5.58 -9.87 -1.49
N MET A 53 5.30 -8.93 -2.38
CA MET A 53 6.28 -8.37 -3.31
C MET A 53 6.53 -6.89 -3.08
N GLU A 54 7.70 -6.44 -3.51
CA GLU A 54 8.03 -5.02 -3.64
C GLU A 54 7.55 -4.52 -5.00
N ILE A 55 7.13 -3.25 -5.08
CA ILE A 55 6.64 -2.65 -6.33
C ILE A 55 7.60 -2.84 -7.51
N PRO A 56 8.92 -2.53 -7.41
CA PRO A 56 9.81 -2.69 -8.55
C PRO A 56 9.85 -4.13 -9.07
N ALA A 57 9.93 -5.11 -8.17
CA ALA A 57 9.95 -6.52 -8.54
C ALA A 57 8.63 -6.98 -9.17
N PHE A 58 7.49 -6.45 -8.70
CA PHE A 58 6.18 -6.74 -9.28
C PHE A 58 6.06 -6.14 -10.68
N CYS A 59 6.47 -4.88 -10.86
CA CYS A 59 6.43 -4.21 -12.16
C CYS A 59 7.33 -4.90 -13.18
N ASP A 60 8.56 -5.26 -12.79
CA ASP A 60 9.50 -5.99 -13.65
C ASP A 60 8.94 -7.33 -14.16
N GLN A 61 8.01 -7.94 -13.41
CA GLN A 61 7.47 -9.25 -13.73
C GLN A 61 6.11 -9.21 -14.43
N TYR A 62 5.25 -8.25 -14.07
CA TYR A 62 3.83 -8.28 -14.45
C TYR A 62 3.33 -6.97 -15.07
N PHE A 63 4.15 -5.91 -15.15
CA PHE A 63 3.70 -4.60 -15.62
C PHE A 63 4.75 -3.95 -16.55
N ASP A 64 4.74 -4.38 -17.82
CA ASP A 64 5.73 -4.03 -18.85
C ASP A 64 5.98 -2.52 -19.00
N GLU A 65 4.93 -1.69 -18.84
CA GLU A 65 5.03 -0.22 -18.96
C GLU A 65 6.03 0.39 -17.97
N LEU A 66 6.26 -0.27 -16.83
CA LEU A 66 7.22 0.14 -15.81
C LEU A 66 8.35 -0.85 -15.60
N ALA A 67 8.43 -1.91 -16.42
CA ALA A 67 9.51 -2.89 -16.31
C ALA A 67 10.87 -2.21 -16.52
N ASN A 68 11.78 -2.42 -15.58
CA ASN A 68 13.09 -1.79 -15.52
C ASN A 68 13.08 -0.25 -15.53
N HIS A 69 11.96 0.38 -15.15
CA HIS A 69 11.87 1.84 -15.16
C HIS A 69 12.96 2.43 -14.25
N PRO A 70 13.88 3.27 -14.79
CA PRO A 70 15.06 3.74 -14.05
C PRO A 70 14.67 4.53 -12.81
N ASP A 71 13.55 5.25 -12.86
CA ASP A 71 13.04 6.02 -11.73
C ASP A 71 12.32 5.19 -10.65
N LEU A 72 12.23 3.87 -10.78
CA LEU A 72 11.70 2.99 -9.73
C LEU A 72 12.83 2.18 -9.08
N LYS A 73 13.74 1.67 -9.90
CA LYS A 73 14.92 0.93 -9.45
C LYS A 73 15.87 1.89 -8.74
N ASN A 74 15.88 1.84 -7.41
CA ASN A 74 16.63 2.72 -6.48
C ASN A 74 15.97 4.06 -6.14
N TRP A 75 14.71 4.29 -6.50
CA TRP A 75 14.05 5.52 -6.06
C TRP A 75 13.93 5.56 -4.55
N TRP A 76 13.35 4.52 -3.94
CA TRP A 76 13.10 4.52 -2.50
C TRP A 76 14.34 4.34 -1.64
N LEU A 77 15.30 3.55 -2.11
CA LEU A 77 16.56 3.26 -1.42
C LEU A 77 17.71 3.46 -2.41
N PRO A 78 18.78 4.16 -2.02
CA PRO A 78 19.91 4.38 -2.90
C PRO A 78 20.63 3.07 -3.23
N PRO A 79 21.38 3.01 -4.34
CA PRO A 79 22.25 1.87 -4.65
C PRO A 79 23.22 1.59 -3.50
N GLN A 80 23.49 0.31 -3.23
CA GLN A 80 24.47 -0.08 -2.22
C GLN A 80 25.88 -0.09 -2.80
N THR A 81 26.86 0.22 -1.96
CA THR A 81 28.28 0.23 -2.33
C THR A 81 28.82 -1.17 -2.64
N ASP A 82 28.17 -2.24 -2.16
CA ASP A 82 28.51 -3.64 -2.45
C ASP A 82 27.80 -4.20 -3.69
N GLY A 83 27.08 -3.35 -4.42
CA GLY A 83 26.34 -3.72 -5.63
C GLY A 83 25.05 -4.52 -5.38
N ARG A 84 24.68 -4.79 -4.12
CA ARG A 84 23.43 -5.50 -3.79
C ARG A 84 22.24 -4.55 -3.82
N THR A 85 21.06 -5.04 -4.18
CA THR A 85 19.80 -4.29 -4.03
C THR A 85 19.26 -4.50 -2.62
N ARG A 86 18.98 -3.41 -1.90
CA ARG A 86 18.34 -3.51 -0.58
C ARG A 86 16.84 -3.74 -0.76
N LYS A 87 16.30 -4.69 0.01
CA LYS A 87 14.85 -4.88 0.10
C LYS A 87 14.14 -3.63 0.61
N GLY A 88 13.18 -3.15 -0.18
CA GLY A 88 12.21 -2.13 0.17
C GLY A 88 11.05 -2.68 1.00
N ALA A 89 9.93 -1.97 0.96
CA ALA A 89 8.72 -2.40 1.63
C ALA A 89 7.94 -3.36 0.72
N THR A 90 7.52 -4.49 1.27
CA THR A 90 6.57 -5.40 0.63
C THR A 90 5.14 -4.92 0.84
N TRP A 91 4.21 -5.45 0.06
CA TRP A 91 2.80 -5.08 0.07
C TRP A 91 1.93 -6.31 0.32
N ASP A 92 0.83 -6.13 1.05
CA ASP A 92 -0.07 -7.23 1.39
C ASP A 92 -0.71 -7.82 0.12
N LEU A 93 -1.15 -6.97 -0.81
CA LEU A 93 -1.53 -7.37 -2.17
C LEU A 93 -1.07 -6.33 -3.19
N LEU A 94 -0.52 -6.80 -4.30
CA LEU A 94 -0.31 -6.03 -5.53
C LEU A 94 -1.11 -6.70 -6.64
N SER A 95 -1.79 -5.93 -7.48
CA SER A 95 -2.48 -6.45 -8.66
C SER A 95 -2.31 -5.50 -9.84
N THR A 96 -2.18 -6.04 -11.04
CA THR A 96 -2.55 -5.29 -12.25
C THR A 96 -4.06 -5.12 -12.25
N CYS A 97 -4.52 -4.03 -12.85
CA CYS A 97 -5.94 -3.76 -13.02
C CYS A 97 -6.16 -2.78 -14.17
N THR A 98 -7.41 -2.53 -14.50
CA THR A 98 -7.82 -1.44 -15.38
C THR A 98 -8.42 -0.31 -14.57
N ILE A 99 -7.92 0.92 -14.73
CA ILE A 99 -8.43 2.13 -14.08
C ILE A 99 -8.78 3.14 -15.17
N GLU A 100 -10.05 3.55 -15.23
CA GLU A 100 -10.57 4.47 -16.26
C GLU A 100 -10.20 4.04 -17.71
N GLY A 101 -10.22 2.74 -17.97
CA GLY A 101 -9.91 2.15 -19.28
C GLY A 101 -8.43 2.06 -19.62
N ARG A 102 -7.53 2.35 -18.68
CA ARG A 102 -6.07 2.24 -18.84
C ARG A 102 -5.50 1.17 -17.93
N ALA A 103 -4.40 0.55 -18.36
CA ALA A 103 -3.62 -0.33 -17.49
C ALA A 103 -3.16 0.43 -16.25
N GLY A 104 -3.28 -0.20 -15.09
CA GLY A 104 -3.00 0.41 -13.81
C GLY A 104 -2.65 -0.62 -12.75
N LEU A 105 -2.44 -0.12 -11.52
CA LEU A 105 -2.03 -0.93 -10.38
C LEU A 105 -2.98 -0.74 -9.20
N LEU A 106 -3.38 -1.85 -8.59
CA LEU A 106 -3.97 -1.88 -7.25
C LEU A 106 -2.88 -2.24 -6.24
N LEU A 107 -2.73 -1.40 -5.23
CA LEU A 107 -1.86 -1.65 -4.08
C LEU A 107 -2.73 -1.77 -2.83
N VAL A 108 -2.56 -2.81 -2.04
CA VAL A 108 -3.34 -3.02 -0.81
C VAL A 108 -2.42 -3.07 0.40
N GLU A 109 -2.80 -2.32 1.43
CA GLU A 109 -2.30 -2.44 2.80
C GLU A 109 -3.49 -2.90 3.66
N ALA A 110 -3.39 -4.10 4.23
CA ALA A 110 -4.46 -4.75 4.96
C ALA A 110 -4.20 -4.75 6.46
N LYS A 111 -5.24 -4.55 7.25
CA LYS A 111 -5.19 -4.53 8.72
C LYS A 111 -6.31 -5.37 9.32
N ALA A 112 -6.06 -6.06 10.43
CA ALA A 112 -7.06 -6.84 11.15
C ALA A 112 -7.27 -6.37 12.60
N HIS A 113 -6.35 -5.56 13.13
CA HIS A 113 -6.41 -5.02 14.49
C HIS A 113 -5.71 -3.66 14.58
N GLU A 114 -5.99 -2.87 15.61
CA GLU A 114 -5.56 -1.46 15.70
C GLU A 114 -4.05 -1.31 15.86
N ASP A 115 -3.41 -2.20 16.63
CA ASP A 115 -1.97 -2.15 16.88
C ASP A 115 -1.10 -2.34 15.61
N GLU A 116 -1.69 -2.77 14.48
CA GLU A 116 -0.99 -2.81 13.18
C GLU A 116 -0.83 -1.43 12.54
N LEU A 117 -1.47 -0.38 13.08
CA LEU A 117 -1.33 1.00 12.64
C LEU A 117 -0.22 1.71 13.41
N GLU A 118 0.95 1.79 12.80
CA GLU A 118 2.12 2.43 13.41
C GLU A 118 2.07 3.96 13.21
N TYR A 119 1.84 4.70 14.30
CA TYR A 119 1.90 6.17 14.36
C TYR A 119 3.34 6.70 14.40
N GLY A 120 4.31 5.84 14.70
CA GLY A 120 5.72 6.20 14.83
C GLY A 120 6.43 6.44 13.49
N GLY A 121 7.58 7.11 13.58
CA GLY A 121 8.53 7.22 12.48
C GLY A 121 9.38 5.97 12.28
N LYS A 122 10.19 5.97 11.22
CA LYS A 122 11.19 4.94 10.97
C LYS A 122 12.32 5.11 11.99
N PRO A 123 12.53 4.16 12.93
CA PRO A 123 13.58 4.32 13.93
C PRO A 123 14.96 4.32 13.27
N MET A 124 15.88 5.10 13.85
CA MET A 124 17.30 5.05 13.53
C MET A 124 18.08 4.71 14.80
N SER A 125 18.77 3.58 14.78
CA SER A 125 19.66 3.20 15.89
C SER A 125 20.79 4.21 16.04
N LEU A 126 21.19 4.51 17.28
CA LEU A 126 22.37 5.33 17.56
C LEU A 126 23.67 4.69 17.02
N ALA A 127 23.70 3.35 16.96
CA ALA A 127 24.80 2.58 16.39
C ALA A 127 24.62 2.32 14.87
N ALA A 128 23.74 3.07 14.20
CA ALA A 128 23.51 2.92 12.77
C ALA A 128 24.80 3.16 11.96
N ASN A 129 25.13 2.21 11.09
CA ASN A 129 26.23 2.36 10.14
C ASN A 129 25.95 3.48 9.12
N VAL A 130 26.99 3.91 8.41
CA VAL A 130 26.92 4.99 7.42
C VAL A 130 25.84 4.74 6.38
N GLN A 131 25.74 3.51 5.85
CA GLN A 131 24.73 3.16 4.86
C GLN A 131 23.30 3.29 5.40
N SER A 132 23.05 2.92 6.65
CA SER A 132 21.74 3.08 7.28
C SER A 132 21.36 4.55 7.42
N LYS A 133 22.32 5.43 7.74
CA LYS A 133 22.10 6.88 7.79
C LYS A 133 21.80 7.46 6.41
N LEU A 134 22.55 7.04 5.38
CA LEU A 134 22.30 7.42 3.99
C LEU A 134 20.91 7.00 3.52
N ASN A 135 20.51 5.75 3.78
CA ASN A 135 19.17 5.26 3.43
C ASN A 135 18.08 6.07 4.13
N HIS A 136 18.27 6.38 5.41
CA HIS A 136 17.32 7.17 6.19
C HIS A 136 17.17 8.58 5.62
N GLU A 137 18.27 9.26 5.29
CA GLU A 137 18.22 10.60 4.67
C GLU A 137 17.62 10.58 3.26
N HIS A 138 17.92 9.55 2.47
CA HIS A 138 17.35 9.39 1.13
C HIS A 138 15.83 9.23 1.17
N ILE A 139 15.31 8.40 2.09
CA ILE A 139 13.87 8.25 2.32
C ILE A 139 13.26 9.59 2.79
N ARG A 140 13.92 10.30 3.71
CA ARG A 140 13.47 11.62 4.19
C ARG A 140 13.32 12.60 3.03
N LYS A 141 14.32 12.65 2.13
CA LYS A 141 14.28 13.50 0.94
C LYS A 141 13.11 13.14 0.02
N ASN A 142 12.93 11.85 -0.28
CA ASN A 142 11.83 11.40 -1.15
C ASN A 142 10.46 11.72 -0.55
N LEU A 143 10.27 11.51 0.76
CA LEU A 143 9.02 11.84 1.42
C LEU A 143 8.70 13.32 1.35
N ARG A 144 9.69 14.19 1.56
CA ARG A 144 9.53 15.65 1.40
C ARG A 144 9.14 16.01 -0.03
N GLU A 145 9.86 15.49 -1.03
CA GLU A 145 9.55 15.75 -2.44
C GLU A 145 8.13 15.31 -2.82
N VAL A 146 7.73 14.12 -2.40
CA VAL A 146 6.36 13.61 -2.62
C VAL A 146 5.34 14.51 -1.92
N SER A 147 5.58 14.89 -0.66
CA SER A 147 4.67 15.76 0.09
C SER A 147 4.49 17.10 -0.61
N ASP A 148 5.58 17.70 -1.11
CA ASP A 148 5.54 18.96 -1.85
C ASP A 148 4.78 18.83 -3.18
N LYS A 149 5.02 17.74 -3.92
CA LYS A 149 4.30 17.46 -5.18
C LYS A 149 2.81 17.23 -4.95
N LEU A 150 2.44 16.47 -3.92
CA LEU A 150 1.03 16.25 -3.57
C LEU A 150 0.34 17.55 -3.12
N ASN A 151 1.03 18.40 -2.35
CA ASN A 151 0.54 19.72 -1.95
C ASN A 151 0.36 20.68 -3.14
N GLN A 152 1.05 20.45 -4.26
CA GLN A 152 0.85 21.21 -5.50
C GLN A 152 -0.31 20.62 -6.33
N ALA A 153 -0.54 19.32 -6.25
CA ALA A 153 -1.49 18.60 -7.10
C ALA A 153 -2.91 18.49 -6.52
N ALA A 154 -3.08 18.65 -5.20
CA ALA A 154 -4.36 18.48 -4.53
C ALA A 154 -4.59 19.51 -3.42
N ASP A 155 -5.86 19.80 -3.14
CA ASP A 155 -6.27 20.67 -2.05
C ASP A 155 -5.98 20.04 -0.68
N GLY A 156 -5.50 20.87 0.24
CA GLY A 156 -5.22 20.49 1.63
C GLY A 156 -3.72 20.44 1.92
N VAL A 157 -3.35 19.80 3.04
CA VAL A 157 -1.97 19.65 3.47
C VAL A 157 -1.64 18.18 3.64
N PHE A 158 -0.68 17.71 2.85
CA PHE A 158 0.09 16.50 3.06
C PHE A 158 1.32 16.85 3.89
N ALA A 159 1.52 16.08 4.96
CA ALA A 159 2.66 16.20 5.87
C ALA A 159 3.39 14.85 5.99
N LEU A 160 3.78 14.28 4.85
CA LEU A 160 4.46 12.98 4.83
C LEU A 160 5.84 13.13 5.48
N SER A 161 6.14 12.26 6.45
CA SER A 161 7.37 12.34 7.22
C SER A 161 7.97 10.98 7.48
N ILE A 162 9.30 10.95 7.61
CA ILE A 162 10.00 9.77 8.10
C ILE A 162 9.86 9.63 9.62
N ASP A 163 9.60 10.73 10.32
CA ASP A 163 9.62 10.81 11.78
C ASP A 163 8.25 10.50 12.41
N SER A 164 7.20 10.35 11.60
CA SER A 164 5.82 10.09 12.03
C SER A 164 5.07 9.30 10.95
N HIS A 165 4.22 8.34 11.36
CA HIS A 165 3.39 7.51 10.48
C HIS A 165 4.16 6.93 9.28
N TYR A 166 5.36 6.39 9.50
CA TYR A 166 6.25 6.04 8.40
C TYR A 166 5.65 5.02 7.43
N GLN A 167 4.90 4.03 7.93
CA GLN A 167 4.24 3.04 7.07
C GLN A 167 3.24 3.73 6.14
N LEU A 168 2.36 4.57 6.66
CA LEU A 168 1.42 5.38 5.87
C LEU A 168 2.13 6.27 4.85
N ALA A 169 3.13 7.03 5.30
CA ALA A 169 3.89 7.92 4.45
C ALA A 169 4.58 7.16 3.31
N ASN A 170 5.12 5.97 3.59
CA ASN A 170 5.70 5.09 2.59
C ASN A 170 4.68 4.61 1.56
N ARG A 171 3.49 4.17 1.99
CA ARG A 171 2.46 3.66 1.06
C ARG A 171 1.96 4.74 0.13
N ILE A 172 1.66 5.92 0.66
CA ILE A 172 1.23 7.07 -0.13
C ILE A 172 2.32 7.50 -1.09
N ALA A 173 3.58 7.56 -0.64
CA ALA A 173 4.67 7.98 -1.49
C ALA A 173 4.89 7.06 -2.68
N TRP A 174 4.83 5.75 -2.47
CA TRP A 174 4.94 4.79 -3.57
C TRP A 174 3.77 4.88 -4.55
N ALA A 175 2.54 4.99 -4.04
CA ALA A 175 1.36 5.13 -4.88
C ALA A 175 1.43 6.42 -5.73
N TRP A 176 1.85 7.53 -5.12
CA TRP A 176 2.10 8.79 -5.83
C TRP A 176 3.23 8.67 -6.84
N LYS A 177 4.35 8.01 -6.50
CA LYS A 177 5.48 7.87 -7.42
C LYS A 177 5.09 7.14 -8.70
N LEU A 178 4.29 6.08 -8.60
CA LEU A 178 3.76 5.36 -9.74
C LEU A 178 2.84 6.25 -10.60
N ALA A 179 1.96 7.04 -9.97
CA ALA A 179 1.14 8.04 -10.65
C ALA A 179 1.98 9.12 -11.34
N ASP A 180 3.03 9.60 -10.69
CA ASP A 180 4.00 10.53 -11.26
C ASP A 180 4.81 9.90 -12.40
N CYS A 181 4.92 8.58 -12.47
CA CYS A 181 5.48 7.85 -13.62
C CYS A 181 4.44 7.57 -14.73
N GLY A 182 3.22 8.11 -14.62
CA GLY A 182 2.19 8.02 -15.66
C GLY A 182 1.20 6.87 -15.50
N VAL A 183 1.32 6.07 -14.43
CA VAL A 183 0.49 4.88 -14.21
C VAL A 183 -0.69 5.21 -13.28
N PRO A 184 -1.94 4.94 -13.68
CA PRO A 184 -3.08 4.96 -12.78
C PRO A 184 -2.90 3.98 -11.61
N VAL A 185 -3.18 4.44 -10.38
CA VAL A 185 -3.00 3.67 -9.15
C VAL A 185 -4.19 3.86 -8.21
N VAL A 186 -4.69 2.74 -7.69
CA VAL A 186 -5.53 2.69 -6.49
C VAL A 186 -4.71 2.16 -5.32
N LEU A 187 -4.62 2.94 -4.25
CA LEU A 187 -4.12 2.50 -2.95
C LEU A 187 -5.29 2.18 -2.03
N LEU A 188 -5.46 0.92 -1.67
CA LEU A 188 -6.53 0.46 -0.79
C LEU A 188 -5.99 0.13 0.61
N TYR A 189 -6.46 0.88 1.61
CA TYR A 189 -6.39 0.46 3.00
C TYR A 189 -7.61 -0.42 3.34
N LEU A 190 -7.37 -1.70 3.59
CA LEU A 190 -8.41 -2.72 3.82
C LEU A 190 -8.45 -3.18 5.27
N GLY A 191 -9.54 -2.86 5.98
CA GLY A 191 -9.79 -3.35 7.33
C GLY A 191 -10.57 -4.67 7.33
N PHE A 192 -10.01 -5.72 7.91
CA PHE A 192 -10.69 -6.99 8.18
C PHE A 192 -11.39 -6.97 9.54
N LEU A 193 -12.72 -7.06 9.53
CA LEU A 193 -13.58 -6.82 10.68
C LEU A 193 -13.97 -8.12 11.38
N GLY A 194 -13.88 -8.15 12.70
CA GLY A 194 -14.43 -9.20 13.55
C GLY A 194 -13.44 -10.27 14.03
N ASP A 195 -12.12 -10.08 13.86
CA ASP A 195 -11.13 -11.08 14.29
C ASP A 195 -10.88 -11.08 15.80
N THR A 196 -11.81 -11.68 16.53
CA THR A 196 -11.80 -11.76 18.00
C THR A 196 -10.58 -12.49 18.59
N TYR A 197 -9.73 -13.11 17.77
CA TYR A 197 -8.41 -13.59 18.18
C TYR A 197 -7.59 -12.49 18.88
N PHE A 198 -7.71 -11.23 18.43
CA PHE A 198 -7.05 -10.05 19.00
C PHE A 198 -7.79 -9.43 20.19
N ARG A 199 -8.77 -10.15 20.76
CA ARG A 199 -9.50 -9.80 21.99
C ARG A 199 -10.21 -8.46 21.94
N SER A 200 -9.60 -7.38 22.42
CA SER A 200 -10.18 -6.03 22.45
C SER A 200 -9.64 -5.13 21.33
N ASP A 201 -8.56 -5.55 20.67
CA ASP A 201 -7.81 -4.76 19.68
C ASP A 201 -8.29 -4.98 18.22
N TYR A 202 -9.20 -5.92 18.00
CA TYR A 202 -9.71 -6.21 16.67
C TYR A 202 -10.57 -5.08 16.09
N LEU A 203 -10.59 -4.96 14.76
CA LEU A 203 -11.50 -4.06 14.07
C LEU A 203 -12.94 -4.59 14.19
N LYS A 204 -13.86 -3.83 14.78
CA LYS A 204 -15.18 -4.32 15.19
C LYS A 204 -16.19 -4.32 14.03
N ASP A 205 -16.32 -3.17 13.39
CA ASP A 205 -17.27 -2.89 12.33
C ASP A 205 -16.71 -1.80 11.40
N ALA A 206 -17.45 -1.49 10.33
CA ALA A 206 -17.03 -0.50 9.35
C ALA A 206 -16.87 0.90 9.98
N ASP A 207 -17.74 1.29 10.91
CA ASP A 207 -17.66 2.59 11.57
C ASP A 207 -16.41 2.69 12.46
N HIS A 208 -16.05 1.59 13.13
CA HIS A 208 -14.81 1.50 13.89
C HIS A 208 -13.60 1.72 12.99
N TRP A 209 -13.55 1.03 11.86
CA TRP A 209 -12.47 1.16 10.89
C TRP A 209 -12.36 2.59 10.34
N GLN A 210 -13.49 3.22 9.98
CA GLN A 210 -13.50 4.59 9.49
C GLN A 210 -13.02 5.59 10.55
N ARG A 211 -13.40 5.41 11.82
CA ARG A 211 -12.92 6.27 12.92
C ARG A 211 -11.41 6.12 13.13
N ILE A 212 -10.91 4.90 13.18
CA ILE A 212 -9.49 4.61 13.40
C ILE A 212 -8.66 5.16 12.23
N MET A 213 -9.06 4.89 10.99
CA MET A 213 -8.37 5.44 9.83
C MET A 213 -8.47 6.96 9.76
N GLY A 214 -9.61 7.54 10.14
CA GLY A 214 -9.75 8.99 10.25
C GLY A 214 -8.76 9.61 11.24
N ALA A 215 -8.50 8.94 12.37
CA ALA A 215 -7.48 9.34 13.34
C ALA A 215 -6.06 9.11 12.80
N TYR A 216 -5.80 7.98 12.13
CA TYR A 216 -4.48 7.62 11.59
C TYR A 216 -4.04 8.53 10.44
N LEU A 217 -4.98 9.02 9.64
CA LEU A 217 -4.72 9.97 8.55
C LEU A 217 -4.59 11.41 9.06
N HIS A 218 -5.09 11.71 10.27
CA HIS A 218 -5.20 13.07 10.78
C HIS A 218 -3.83 13.76 10.88
N GLY A 219 -3.72 14.94 10.27
CA GLY A 219 -2.49 15.72 10.28
C GLY A 219 -1.39 15.21 9.35
N VAL A 220 -1.60 14.08 8.66
CA VAL A 220 -0.67 13.53 7.66
C VAL A 220 -1.22 13.68 6.24
N VAL A 221 -2.53 13.47 6.09
CA VAL A 221 -3.24 13.43 4.80
C VAL A 221 -4.48 14.32 4.88
N PRO A 222 -4.84 15.07 3.81
CA PRO A 222 -6.07 15.85 3.80
C PRO A 222 -7.30 14.98 4.05
N LYS A 223 -8.18 15.43 4.96
CA LYS A 223 -9.41 14.69 5.33
C LYS A 223 -10.31 14.37 4.12
N ALA A 224 -10.28 15.22 3.10
CA ALA A 224 -11.11 15.07 1.91
C ALA A 224 -10.47 14.17 0.83
N LEU A 225 -9.24 13.68 1.03
CA LEU A 225 -8.52 12.90 0.03
C LEU A 225 -9.15 11.53 -0.27
N PRO A 226 -9.56 10.71 0.73
CA PRO A 226 -10.06 9.37 0.42
C PRO A 226 -11.23 9.40 -0.58
N GLY A 227 -11.12 8.55 -1.61
CA GLY A 227 -12.07 8.48 -2.72
C GLY A 227 -11.90 9.56 -3.80
N ARG A 228 -10.97 10.50 -3.65
CA ARG A 228 -10.68 11.51 -4.68
C ARG A 228 -9.41 11.16 -5.45
N PRO A 229 -9.47 11.15 -6.80
CA PRO A 229 -8.27 10.98 -7.61
C PRO A 229 -7.40 12.25 -7.55
N VAL A 230 -6.09 12.06 -7.50
CA VAL A 230 -5.08 13.11 -7.66
C VAL A 230 -4.28 12.82 -8.91
N ALA A 231 -4.23 13.79 -9.83
CA ALA A 231 -3.51 13.63 -11.09
C ALA A 231 -2.00 13.82 -10.88
N GLY A 232 -1.20 12.86 -11.35
CA GLY A 232 0.25 12.98 -11.49
C GLY A 232 0.63 13.80 -12.72
N GLN A 233 1.87 14.30 -12.77
CA GLN A 233 2.31 15.20 -13.83
C GLN A 233 2.40 14.52 -15.20
N ASN A 234 2.66 13.21 -15.21
CA ASN A 234 2.80 12.41 -16.44
C ASN A 234 1.51 11.66 -16.83
N GLY A 235 0.36 12.16 -16.38
CA GLY A 235 -0.96 11.64 -16.76
C GLY A 235 -1.41 10.40 -15.98
N GLY A 236 -0.65 9.92 -15.00
CA GLY A 236 -1.12 8.91 -14.04
C GLY A 236 -2.08 9.52 -13.03
N THR A 237 -2.78 8.67 -12.29
CA THR A 237 -3.70 9.08 -11.22
C THR A 237 -3.42 8.29 -9.96
N PHE A 238 -3.63 8.91 -8.80
CA PHE A 238 -3.53 8.27 -7.50
C PHE A 238 -4.85 8.44 -6.77
N THR A 239 -5.46 7.33 -6.36
CA THR A 239 -6.67 7.34 -5.53
C THR A 239 -6.45 6.52 -4.25
N LEU A 240 -6.64 7.15 -3.09
CA LEU A 240 -6.64 6.46 -1.80
C LEU A 240 -8.06 5.99 -1.45
N LEU A 241 -8.25 4.70 -1.20
CA LEU A 241 -9.51 4.13 -0.72
C LEU A 241 -9.32 3.56 0.69
N VAL A 242 -10.34 3.73 1.52
CA VAL A 242 -10.41 3.15 2.87
C VAL A 242 -11.68 2.32 2.96
N LYS A 243 -11.54 0.99 2.90
CA LYS A 243 -12.67 0.05 2.87
C LYS A 243 -12.47 -1.06 3.89
N SER A 244 -13.51 -1.85 4.12
CA SER A 244 -13.47 -2.94 5.07
C SER A 244 -14.27 -4.15 4.60
N LEU A 245 -13.90 -5.33 5.08
CA LEU A 245 -14.63 -6.57 4.87
C LEU A 245 -14.77 -7.34 6.19
N PRO A 246 -15.90 -8.01 6.44
CA PRO A 246 -15.97 -8.98 7.53
C PRO A 246 -15.03 -10.15 7.25
N ILE A 247 -14.41 -10.67 8.31
CA ILE A 247 -13.62 -11.90 8.22
C ILE A 247 -14.52 -13.11 7.93
N ARG A 248 -13.97 -14.13 7.28
CA ARG A 248 -14.68 -15.40 7.03
C ARG A 248 -14.61 -16.32 8.24
N GLU A 249 -13.43 -16.40 8.85
CA GLU A 249 -13.15 -17.23 10.02
C GLU A 249 -12.16 -16.53 10.94
N VAL A 250 -12.37 -16.68 12.26
CA VAL A 250 -11.49 -16.12 13.30
C VAL A 250 -10.09 -16.75 13.19
N SER A 251 -9.04 -15.96 13.42
CA SER A 251 -7.68 -16.49 13.45
C SER A 251 -7.52 -17.55 14.57
N SER A 252 -6.73 -18.59 14.31
CA SER A 252 -6.48 -19.68 15.27
C SER A 252 -5.04 -19.71 15.76
N LYS A 253 -4.81 -20.40 16.89
CA LYS A 253 -3.47 -20.73 17.39
C LYS A 253 -2.75 -21.70 16.46
#